data_AF-A0A286A7M1-F1
#
_entry.id   AF-A0A286A7M1-F1
#
_cell.length_a   1.000
_cell.length_b   1.000
_cell.length_c   1.000
_cell.angle_alpha   90.00
_cell.angle_beta   90.00
_cell.angle_gamma   90.00
#
_symmetry.space_group_name_H-M   'P 1'
#
loop_
_entity.id
_entity.type
_entity.pdbx_description
1 polymer ?
#
loop_
_entity_poly.entity_id
_entity_poly.type
_entity_poly.pdbx_seq_one_letter_code
_entity_poly.pdbx_strand_id
1 'polypeptide(L)'
;MVAGISFADELSFALSPAQNALAEQVTQKTMELNYVEAFNLARKLRLENDGVGCVFQNIIRVSMYDDKGDTTSLKVAAKNLETCKTEGLWDALRNFEIGYVLTETGHSVKGAMQTRSAASQFEDAKDYESKAFYAIYAYYVDNSFGWLPFKSDNREAYLKILDSGSLRSTRFWPLFLTPLIWMHYDRKDYKTGLSLAERGLKKAPNHPVMLQIKADMLYRLERYDEAAAIYEKSAADYLERTGKSIRYWCSILNLIRIYHDAGDNAKSAEQRKKLNDPDYQKMKKWMPGSLIDDLTDRKLI
;
A
#
# COMPACT_ATOMS: atom_id res chain seq x y z
N MET A 1 -25.35 -6.42 9.13
CA MET A 1 -25.03 -7.85 9.00
C MET A 1 -24.80 -8.14 7.52
N VAL A 2 -23.55 -8.33 7.10
CA VAL A 2 -23.26 -8.86 5.76
C VAL A 2 -23.43 -10.36 5.85
N ALA A 3 -24.45 -10.92 5.20
CA ALA A 3 -24.58 -12.36 5.07
C ALA A 3 -23.40 -12.90 4.24
N GLY A 4 -22.73 -13.95 4.73
CA GLY A 4 -22.13 -14.94 3.84
C GLY A 4 -20.63 -15.23 3.89
N ILE A 5 -19.86 -14.86 4.93
CA ILE A 5 -18.53 -15.46 5.16
C ILE A 5 -18.33 -15.71 6.66
N SER A 6 -18.27 -16.99 7.04
CA SER A 6 -17.88 -17.41 8.39
C SER A 6 -16.36 -17.64 8.43
N PHE A 7 -15.72 -17.12 9.46
CA PHE A 7 -14.29 -17.30 9.72
C PHE A 7 -14.11 -18.09 11.00
N ALA A 8 -13.00 -18.81 11.12
CA ALA A 8 -12.60 -19.36 12.42
C ALA A 8 -12.33 -18.22 13.41
N ASP A 9 -12.70 -18.42 14.67
CA ASP A 9 -12.48 -17.44 15.75
C ASP A 9 -11.00 -17.36 16.16
N GLU A 10 -10.29 -18.48 16.08
CA GLU A 10 -8.86 -18.55 16.37
C GLU A 10 -8.04 -18.02 15.18
N LEU A 11 -7.18 -17.04 15.47
CA LEU A 11 -6.31 -16.42 14.47
C LEU A 11 -5.06 -17.27 14.24
N SER A 12 -4.71 -17.53 12.99
CA SER A 12 -3.45 -18.22 12.66
C SER A 12 -2.21 -17.37 12.98
N PHE A 13 -2.38 -16.04 13.09
CA PHE A 13 -1.37 -15.12 13.60
C PHE A 13 -1.55 -14.84 15.11
N ALA A 14 -2.00 -15.82 15.89
CA ALA A 14 -2.23 -15.64 17.33
C ALA A 14 -0.99 -15.06 18.03
N LEU A 15 -1.22 -14.06 18.87
CA LEU A 15 -0.23 -13.43 19.73
C LEU A 15 -0.77 -13.41 21.15
N SER A 16 0.12 -13.35 22.15
CA SER A 16 -0.33 -13.04 23.51
C SER A 16 -1.04 -11.66 23.53
N PRO A 17 -1.92 -11.38 24.49
CA PRO A 17 -2.58 -10.08 24.57
C PRO A 17 -1.59 -8.90 24.60
N ALA A 18 -0.45 -9.04 25.28
CA ALA A 18 0.60 -8.03 25.34
C ALA A 18 1.28 -7.81 23.97
N GLN A 19 1.67 -8.90 23.30
CA GLN A 19 2.26 -8.86 21.97
C GLN A 19 1.29 -8.25 20.94
N ASN A 20 0.01 -8.59 21.03
CA ASN A 20 -1.01 -8.04 20.15
C ASN A 20 -1.22 -6.53 20.39
N ALA A 21 -1.29 -6.10 21.65
CA ALA A 21 -1.40 -4.68 21.98
C ALA A 21 -0.17 -3.88 21.50
N LEU A 22 1.03 -4.46 21.54
CA LEU A 22 2.22 -3.85 20.96
C LEU A 22 2.13 -3.75 19.42
N ALA A 23 1.73 -4.83 18.74
CA ALA A 23 1.53 -4.84 17.29
C ALA A 23 0.52 -3.79 16.83
N GLU A 24 -0.60 -3.66 17.54
CA GLU A 24 -1.61 -2.62 17.28
C GLU A 24 -1.05 -1.21 17.42
N GLN A 25 -0.29 -0.95 18.50
CA GLN A 25 0.34 0.34 18.72
C GLN A 25 1.43 0.64 17.67
N VAL A 26 2.17 -0.37 17.21
CA VAL A 26 3.12 -0.21 16.09
C VAL A 26 2.37 0.26 14.85
N THR A 27 1.29 -0.41 14.48
CA THR A 27 0.48 -0.01 13.31
C THR A 27 -0.10 1.38 13.48
N GLN A 28 -0.66 1.69 14.65
CA GLN A 28 -1.18 3.03 14.95
C GLN A 28 -0.10 4.10 14.77
N LYS A 29 1.08 3.94 15.40
CA LYS A 29 2.17 4.93 15.30
C LYS A 29 2.74 5.03 13.89
N THR A 30 2.73 3.94 13.13
CA THR A 30 3.10 3.95 11.71
C THR A 30 2.12 4.79 10.90
N MET A 31 0.81 4.63 11.12
CA MET A 31 -0.23 5.40 10.44
C MET A 31 -0.33 6.86 10.94
N GLU A 32 0.17 7.15 12.13
CA GLU A 32 0.39 8.51 12.63
C GLU A 32 1.71 9.11 12.13
N LEU A 33 2.50 8.36 11.34
CA LEU A 33 3.81 8.75 10.79
C LEU A 33 4.87 9.02 11.87
N ASN A 34 4.62 8.58 13.10
CA ASN A 34 5.57 8.59 14.20
C ASN A 34 6.46 7.35 14.15
N TYR A 35 7.34 7.31 13.15
CA TYR A 35 8.20 6.16 12.89
C TYR A 35 9.20 5.88 14.02
N VAL A 36 9.64 6.90 14.74
CA VAL A 36 10.54 6.74 15.91
C VAL A 36 9.84 5.89 16.97
N GLU A 37 8.62 6.27 17.34
CA GLU A 37 7.88 5.51 18.36
C GLU A 37 7.41 4.16 17.83
N ALA A 38 7.01 4.06 16.56
CA ALA A 38 6.70 2.78 15.93
C ALA A 38 7.88 1.80 16.03
N PHE A 39 9.11 2.24 15.77
CA PHE A 39 10.31 1.41 15.94
C PHE A 39 10.58 1.06 17.40
N ASN A 40 10.37 1.98 18.35
CA ASN A 40 10.53 1.70 19.77
C ASN A 40 9.57 0.60 20.22
N LEU A 41 8.30 0.67 19.83
CA LEU A 41 7.29 -0.34 20.11
C LEU A 41 7.62 -1.67 19.42
N ALA A 42 8.05 -1.64 18.16
CA ALA A 42 8.44 -2.86 17.45
C ALA A 42 9.69 -3.51 18.05
N ARG A 43 10.62 -2.73 18.63
CA ARG A 43 11.74 -3.27 19.42
C ARG A 43 11.26 -3.93 20.71
N LYS A 44 10.29 -3.33 21.42
CA LYS A 44 9.67 -3.98 22.61
C LYS A 44 9.01 -5.30 22.21
N LEU A 45 8.24 -5.30 21.12
CA LEU A 45 7.63 -6.52 20.57
C LEU A 45 8.68 -7.56 20.21
N ARG A 46 9.83 -7.14 19.67
CA ARG A 46 10.95 -8.02 19.34
C ARG A 46 11.60 -8.66 20.57
N LEU A 47 11.60 -7.98 21.71
CA LEU A 47 12.08 -8.57 22.97
C LEU A 47 11.13 -9.66 23.49
N GLU A 48 9.83 -9.55 23.20
CA GLU A 48 8.83 -10.58 23.56
C GLU A 48 8.72 -11.70 22.52
N ASN A 49 8.94 -11.39 21.25
CA ASN A 49 8.92 -12.31 20.12
C ASN A 49 9.78 -11.76 18.98
N ASP A 50 10.98 -12.32 18.82
CA ASP A 50 11.98 -11.82 17.87
C ASP A 50 11.46 -11.80 16.42
N GLY A 51 10.81 -12.89 15.98
CA GLY A 51 10.27 -13.01 14.63
C GLY A 51 9.21 -11.98 14.31
N VAL A 52 8.19 -11.88 15.18
CA VAL A 52 7.06 -10.97 14.99
C VAL A 52 7.51 -9.52 15.06
N GLY A 53 8.34 -9.16 16.06
CA GLY A 53 8.89 -7.81 16.15
C GLY A 53 9.75 -7.44 14.94
N CYS A 54 10.51 -8.40 14.40
CA CYS A 54 11.29 -8.21 13.18
C CYS A 54 10.41 -7.96 11.94
N VAL A 55 9.32 -8.72 11.77
CA VAL A 55 8.30 -8.47 10.74
C VAL A 55 7.73 -7.05 10.85
N PHE A 56 7.27 -6.65 12.02
CA PHE A 56 6.73 -5.30 12.21
C PHE A 56 7.76 -4.19 12.00
N GLN A 57 9.03 -4.40 12.35
CA GLN A 57 10.10 -3.45 12.01
C GLN A 57 10.23 -3.23 10.51
N ASN A 58 9.99 -4.25 9.69
CA ASN A 58 10.10 -4.15 8.24
C ASN A 58 8.82 -3.62 7.57
N ILE A 59 7.64 -3.90 8.14
CA ILE A 59 6.40 -3.20 7.78
C ILE A 59 6.54 -1.69 7.95
N ILE A 60 7.18 -1.23 9.05
CA ILE A 60 7.48 0.19 9.26
C ILE A 60 8.38 0.74 8.14
N ARG A 61 9.42 -0.01 7.75
CA ARG A 61 10.36 0.41 6.70
C ARG A 61 9.72 0.52 5.34
N VAL A 62 8.87 -0.45 4.99
CA VAL A 62 8.06 -0.41 3.78
C VAL A 62 7.13 0.79 3.81
N SER A 63 6.51 1.08 4.96
CA SER A 63 5.66 2.27 5.13
C SER A 63 6.43 3.59 5.00
N MET A 64 7.69 3.64 5.45
CA MET A 64 8.56 4.81 5.25
C MET A 64 8.98 4.99 3.79
N TYR A 65 9.17 3.89 3.05
CA TYR A 65 9.35 3.96 1.61
C TYR A 65 8.10 4.52 0.93
N ASP A 66 6.92 4.05 1.34
CA ASP A 66 5.64 4.49 0.79
C ASP A 66 5.34 5.97 1.09
N ASP A 67 5.56 6.44 2.32
CA ASP A 67 5.39 7.86 2.72
C ASP A 67 6.51 8.75 2.15
N LYS A 68 7.77 8.44 2.45
CA LYS A 68 8.89 9.38 2.22
C LYS A 68 9.67 9.13 0.95
N GLY A 69 9.40 8.03 0.23
CA GLY A 69 10.30 7.54 -0.79
C GLY A 69 11.66 7.10 -0.24
N ASP A 70 11.72 6.68 1.04
CA ASP A 70 12.96 6.25 1.68
C ASP A 70 13.45 4.89 1.15
N THR A 71 14.15 4.94 0.03
CA THR A 71 14.76 3.76 -0.60
C THR A 71 15.85 3.12 0.26
N THR A 72 16.41 3.83 1.24
CA THR A 72 17.39 3.26 2.19
C THR A 72 16.67 2.33 3.17
N SER A 73 15.55 2.77 3.74
CA SER A 73 14.71 1.92 4.59
C SER A 73 14.24 0.67 3.87
N LEU A 74 13.84 0.77 2.59
CA LEU A 74 13.47 -0.38 1.78
C LEU A 74 14.62 -1.40 1.63
N LYS A 75 15.84 -0.93 1.34
CA LYS A 75 17.03 -1.79 1.24
C LYS A 75 17.41 -2.43 2.58
N VAL A 76 17.23 -1.72 3.69
CA VAL A 76 17.45 -2.28 5.03
C VAL A 76 16.41 -3.35 5.33
N ALA A 77 15.16 -3.15 4.91
CA ALA A 77 14.11 -4.16 5.05
C ALA A 77 14.49 -5.45 4.31
N ALA A 78 14.98 -5.35 3.07
CA ALA A 78 15.45 -6.49 2.29
C ALA A 78 16.44 -7.37 3.07
N LYS A 79 17.48 -6.74 3.66
CA LYS A 79 18.51 -7.44 4.42
C LYS A 79 18.01 -8.00 5.75
N ASN A 80 17.20 -7.24 6.48
CA ASN A 80 16.71 -7.68 7.78
C ASN A 80 15.75 -8.85 7.66
N LEU A 81 14.85 -8.82 6.67
CA LEU A 81 13.86 -9.88 6.45
C LEU A 81 14.51 -11.25 6.19
N GLU A 82 15.70 -11.30 5.59
CA GLU A 82 16.45 -12.56 5.39
C GLU A 82 16.89 -13.22 6.71
N THR A 83 16.97 -12.45 7.80
CA THR A 83 17.50 -12.91 9.10
C THR A 83 16.45 -12.96 10.21
N CYS A 84 15.21 -12.53 9.96
CA CYS A 84 14.15 -12.60 10.95
C CYS A 84 13.81 -14.07 11.27
N LYS A 85 13.75 -14.40 12.56
CA LYS A 85 13.45 -15.76 13.05
C LYS A 85 11.94 -15.96 13.19
N THR A 86 11.26 -16.21 12.08
CA THR A 86 9.80 -16.44 12.02
C THR A 86 9.45 -17.91 11.85
N GLU A 87 8.26 -18.30 12.29
CA GLU A 87 7.72 -19.66 12.19
C GLU A 87 6.28 -19.64 11.66
N GLY A 88 5.83 -20.75 11.07
CA GLY A 88 4.46 -20.90 10.58
C GLY A 88 4.03 -19.78 9.64
N LEU A 89 2.81 -19.26 9.80
CA LEU A 89 2.29 -18.21 8.94
C LEU A 89 2.98 -16.85 9.12
N TRP A 90 3.71 -16.62 10.22
CA TRP A 90 4.59 -15.45 10.33
C TRP A 90 5.76 -15.55 9.34
N ASP A 91 6.24 -16.76 9.03
CA ASP A 91 7.25 -16.96 7.99
C ASP A 91 6.68 -16.71 6.59
N ALA A 92 5.43 -17.15 6.35
CA ALA A 92 4.72 -16.81 5.13
C ALA A 92 4.58 -15.28 4.98
N LEU A 93 4.21 -14.54 6.03
CA LEU A 93 4.10 -13.08 5.99
C LEU A 93 5.45 -12.40 5.74
N ARG A 94 6.51 -12.84 6.43
CA ARG A 94 7.88 -12.37 6.17
C ARG A 94 8.27 -12.57 4.71
N ASN A 95 8.00 -13.75 4.13
CA ASN A 95 8.28 -14.04 2.73
C ASN A 95 7.41 -13.22 1.78
N PHE A 96 6.17 -12.90 2.16
CA PHE A 96 5.29 -12.01 1.42
C PHE A 96 5.89 -10.59 1.33
N GLU A 97 6.42 -10.06 2.44
CA GLU A 97 7.16 -8.79 2.46
C GLU A 97 8.42 -8.82 1.59
N ILE A 98 9.19 -9.92 1.62
CA ILE A 98 10.36 -10.08 0.75
C ILE A 98 9.94 -9.99 -0.73
N GLY A 99 8.83 -10.63 -1.11
CA GLY A 99 8.31 -10.56 -2.47
C GLY A 99 7.97 -9.13 -2.92
N TYR A 100 7.36 -8.35 -2.03
CA TYR A 100 7.12 -6.92 -2.26
C TYR A 100 8.43 -6.14 -2.42
N VAL A 101 9.37 -6.29 -1.49
CA VAL A 101 10.66 -5.58 -1.53
C VAL A 101 11.47 -5.93 -2.78
N LEU A 102 11.46 -7.18 -3.22
CA LEU A 102 12.09 -7.62 -4.47
C LEU A 102 11.48 -6.91 -5.68
N THR A 103 10.14 -6.79 -5.71
CA THR A 103 9.43 -6.11 -6.79
C THR A 103 9.82 -4.63 -6.88
N GLU A 104 9.76 -3.92 -5.75
CA GLU A 104 10.09 -2.49 -5.65
C GLU A 104 11.58 -2.20 -5.92
N THR A 105 12.46 -3.19 -5.75
CA THR A 105 13.90 -3.06 -6.03
C THR A 105 14.29 -3.54 -7.43
N GLY A 106 13.31 -3.78 -8.32
CA GLY A 106 13.55 -4.09 -9.73
C GLY A 106 13.68 -5.58 -10.06
N HIS A 107 13.40 -6.48 -9.11
CA HIS A 107 13.43 -7.93 -9.29
C HIS A 107 12.02 -8.50 -9.43
N SER A 108 11.18 -7.88 -10.28
CA SER A 108 9.73 -8.14 -10.37
C SER A 108 9.37 -9.62 -10.55
N VAL A 109 10.08 -10.38 -11.39
CA VAL A 109 9.83 -11.81 -11.60
C VAL A 109 10.10 -12.61 -10.32
N LYS A 110 11.26 -12.39 -9.68
CA LYS A 110 11.62 -13.07 -8.43
C LYS A 110 10.67 -12.67 -7.31
N GLY A 111 10.28 -11.39 -7.25
CA GLY A 111 9.31 -10.86 -6.31
C GLY A 111 7.95 -11.53 -6.45
N ALA A 112 7.41 -11.62 -7.67
CA ALA A 112 6.16 -12.31 -7.95
C ALA A 112 6.19 -13.80 -7.57
N MET A 113 7.29 -14.50 -7.87
CA MET A 113 7.46 -15.91 -7.46
C MET A 113 7.49 -16.06 -5.93
N GLN A 114 8.21 -15.17 -5.24
CA GLN A 114 8.30 -15.17 -3.78
C GLN A 114 6.93 -14.90 -3.14
N THR A 115 6.21 -13.87 -3.62
CA THR A 115 4.85 -13.54 -3.14
C THR A 115 3.89 -14.69 -3.37
N ARG A 116 3.95 -15.35 -4.54
CA ARG A 116 3.14 -16.54 -4.83
C ARG A 116 3.40 -17.67 -3.84
N SER A 117 4.68 -17.99 -3.61
CA SER A 117 5.08 -19.05 -2.68
C SER A 117 4.70 -18.75 -1.23
N ALA A 118 4.71 -17.47 -0.83
CA ALA A 118 4.22 -17.04 0.47
C ALA A 118 2.69 -17.15 0.55
N ALA A 119 1.98 -16.66 -0.47
CA ALA A 119 0.53 -16.63 -0.50
C ALA A 119 -0.11 -18.02 -0.44
N SER A 120 0.49 -19.03 -1.10
CA SER A 120 -0.03 -20.41 -1.05
C SER A 120 -0.06 -21.00 0.36
N GLN A 121 0.76 -20.51 1.28
CA GLN A 121 0.73 -20.96 2.69
C GLN A 121 -0.49 -20.43 3.44
N PHE A 122 -1.14 -19.37 2.94
CA PHE A 122 -2.37 -18.82 3.52
C PHE A 122 -3.65 -19.46 2.96
N GLU A 123 -3.55 -20.25 1.89
CA GLU A 123 -4.71 -20.72 1.12
C GLU A 123 -5.69 -21.55 1.96
N ASP A 124 -5.17 -22.47 2.77
CA ASP A 124 -5.96 -23.36 3.62
C ASP A 124 -6.33 -22.75 4.98
N ALA A 125 -5.80 -21.56 5.30
CA ALA A 125 -6.08 -20.89 6.56
C ALA A 125 -7.55 -20.48 6.65
N LYS A 126 -8.16 -20.64 7.82
CA LYS A 126 -9.61 -20.44 8.01
C LYS A 126 -9.97 -19.09 8.64
N ASP A 127 -9.00 -18.42 9.26
CA ASP A 127 -9.17 -17.11 9.88
C ASP A 127 -9.16 -15.97 8.86
N TYR A 128 -9.62 -14.79 9.28
CA TYR A 128 -9.82 -13.66 8.38
C TYR A 128 -8.53 -12.92 8.00
N GLU A 129 -7.47 -12.97 8.81
CA GLU A 129 -6.22 -12.26 8.51
C GLU A 129 -5.43 -13.03 7.46
N SER A 130 -5.25 -14.34 7.63
CA SER A 130 -4.56 -15.17 6.63
C SER A 130 -5.32 -15.19 5.31
N LYS A 131 -6.66 -15.33 5.34
CA LYS A 131 -7.47 -15.22 4.12
C LYS A 131 -7.37 -13.85 3.46
N ALA A 132 -7.25 -12.76 4.23
CA ALA A 132 -7.04 -11.43 3.67
C ALA A 132 -5.68 -11.31 2.98
N PHE A 133 -4.59 -11.85 3.55
CA PHE A 133 -3.30 -11.92 2.87
C PHE A 133 -3.36 -12.76 1.60
N TYR A 134 -4.02 -13.92 1.63
CA TYR A 134 -4.23 -14.74 0.43
C TYR A 134 -4.99 -13.98 -0.66
N ALA A 135 -6.07 -13.28 -0.28
CA ALA A 135 -6.93 -12.53 -1.19
C ALA A 135 -6.20 -11.45 -1.98
N ILE A 136 -5.15 -10.81 -1.40
CA ILE A 136 -4.31 -9.83 -2.10
C ILE A 136 -3.72 -10.45 -3.38
N TYR A 137 -3.14 -11.64 -3.26
CA TYR A 137 -2.51 -12.35 -4.37
C TYR A 137 -3.55 -13.03 -5.29
N ALA A 138 -4.51 -13.75 -4.70
CA ALA A 138 -5.47 -14.56 -5.43
C ALA A 138 -6.36 -13.72 -6.37
N TYR A 139 -6.68 -12.49 -5.99
CA TYR A 139 -7.41 -11.55 -6.84
C TYR A 139 -6.71 -11.32 -8.19
N TYR A 140 -5.41 -11.02 -8.17
CA TYR A 140 -4.66 -10.74 -9.41
C TYR A 140 -4.46 -12.00 -10.24
N VAL A 141 -4.31 -13.17 -9.60
CA VAL A 141 -4.27 -14.46 -10.29
C VAL A 141 -5.59 -14.75 -11.03
N ASP A 142 -6.73 -14.53 -10.39
CA ASP A 142 -8.03 -14.70 -11.04
C ASP A 142 -8.27 -13.65 -12.12
N ASN A 143 -7.77 -12.42 -11.93
CA ASN A 143 -7.81 -11.40 -12.98
C ASN A 143 -7.00 -11.78 -14.23
N SER A 144 -5.76 -12.26 -14.06
CA SER A 144 -4.88 -12.62 -15.18
C SER A 144 -5.36 -13.85 -15.96
N PHE A 145 -6.06 -14.77 -15.29
CA PHE A 145 -6.52 -16.03 -15.90
C PHE A 145 -8.05 -16.12 -16.05
N GLY A 146 -8.78 -15.02 -15.81
CA GLY A 146 -10.25 -15.01 -15.85
C GLY A 146 -10.85 -15.17 -17.25
N TRP A 147 -10.03 -15.04 -18.29
CA TRP A 147 -10.43 -15.34 -19.68
C TRP A 147 -10.50 -16.86 -19.97
N LEU A 148 -9.95 -17.71 -19.09
CA LEU A 148 -9.99 -19.17 -19.26
C LEU A 148 -11.38 -19.71 -18.90
N PRO A 149 -12.08 -20.42 -19.80
CA PRO A 149 -13.48 -20.82 -19.60
C PRO A 149 -13.70 -21.83 -18.46
N PHE A 150 -12.64 -22.48 -17.97
CA PHE A 150 -12.71 -23.49 -16.90
C PHE A 150 -12.32 -22.93 -15.52
N LYS A 151 -12.01 -21.64 -15.44
CA LYS A 151 -11.58 -21.01 -14.19
C LYS A 151 -12.74 -20.21 -13.60
N SER A 152 -13.09 -20.50 -12.35
CA SER A 152 -14.08 -19.71 -11.62
C SER A 152 -13.50 -18.34 -11.24
N ASP A 153 -14.28 -17.28 -11.41
CA ASP A 153 -13.91 -15.92 -11.01
C ASP A 153 -14.36 -15.67 -9.56
N ASN A 154 -13.40 -15.68 -8.63
CA ASN A 154 -13.66 -15.46 -7.21
C ASN A 154 -13.34 -14.03 -6.75
N ARG A 155 -13.09 -13.09 -7.68
CA ARG A 155 -12.65 -11.73 -7.34
C ARG A 155 -13.57 -11.01 -6.36
N GLU A 156 -14.89 -11.15 -6.51
CA GLU A 156 -15.85 -10.57 -5.57
C GLU A 156 -15.72 -11.13 -4.14
N ALA A 157 -15.42 -12.42 -4.00
CA ALA A 157 -15.21 -13.03 -2.70
C ALA A 157 -13.94 -12.48 -2.04
N TYR A 158 -12.85 -12.33 -2.80
CA TYR A 158 -11.60 -11.76 -2.31
C TYR A 158 -11.77 -10.31 -1.83
N LEU A 159 -12.54 -9.48 -2.57
CA LEU A 159 -12.84 -8.11 -2.14
C LEU A 159 -13.61 -8.09 -0.81
N LYS A 160 -14.61 -8.97 -0.63
CA LYS A 160 -15.35 -9.09 0.64
C LYS A 160 -14.47 -9.56 1.79
N ILE A 161 -13.53 -10.48 1.53
CA ILE A 161 -12.57 -10.96 2.52
C ILE A 161 -11.65 -9.82 2.95
N LEU A 162 -11.10 -9.05 2.00
CA LEU A 162 -10.26 -7.88 2.28
C LEU A 162 -11.02 -6.79 3.04
N ASP A 163 -12.28 -6.52 2.66
CA ASP A 163 -13.11 -5.55 3.35
C ASP A 163 -13.33 -5.95 4.81
N SER A 164 -13.74 -7.21 5.05
CA SER A 164 -13.86 -7.81 6.38
C SER A 164 -12.54 -7.73 7.17
N GLY A 165 -11.42 -8.10 6.56
CA GLY A 165 -10.09 -8.04 7.17
C GLY A 165 -9.71 -6.62 7.58
N SER A 166 -9.96 -5.63 6.72
CA SER A 166 -9.66 -4.21 7.00
C SER A 166 -10.54 -3.59 8.09
N LEU A 167 -11.74 -4.14 8.31
CA LEU A 167 -12.64 -3.72 9.38
C LEU A 167 -12.28 -4.39 10.72
N ARG A 168 -11.90 -5.67 10.70
CA ARG A 168 -11.70 -6.50 11.89
C ARG A 168 -10.28 -6.48 12.43
N SER A 169 -9.27 -6.49 11.56
CA SER A 169 -7.87 -6.50 12.02
C SER A 169 -7.51 -5.14 12.59
N THR A 170 -7.00 -5.13 13.82
CA THR A 170 -6.51 -3.92 14.48
C THR A 170 -5.07 -3.58 14.06
N ARG A 171 -4.28 -4.61 13.69
CA ARG A 171 -2.85 -4.50 13.37
C ARG A 171 -2.52 -4.53 11.88
N PHE A 172 -3.34 -5.14 11.03
CA PHE A 172 -3.08 -5.27 9.59
C PHE A 172 -4.09 -4.53 8.70
N TRP A 173 -5.03 -3.76 9.29
CA TRP A 173 -6.03 -3.07 8.48
C TRP A 173 -5.47 -2.21 7.33
N PRO A 174 -4.33 -1.50 7.42
CA PRO A 174 -3.83 -0.72 6.29
C PRO A 174 -3.37 -1.61 5.15
N LEU A 175 -2.78 -2.78 5.48
CA LEU A 175 -2.30 -3.77 4.52
C LEU A 175 -3.44 -4.45 3.77
N PHE A 176 -4.65 -4.48 4.34
CA PHE A 176 -5.84 -5.01 3.67
C PHE A 176 -6.64 -3.92 2.95
N LEU A 177 -6.75 -2.74 3.56
CA LEU A 177 -7.53 -1.62 3.01
C LEU A 177 -6.89 -1.07 1.73
N THR A 178 -5.58 -0.88 1.71
CA THR A 178 -4.90 -0.23 0.58
C THR A 178 -5.01 -1.06 -0.70
N PRO A 179 -4.70 -2.37 -0.72
CA PRO A 179 -4.95 -3.20 -1.91
C PRO A 179 -6.42 -3.24 -2.31
N LEU A 180 -7.36 -3.31 -1.34
CA LEU A 180 -8.79 -3.26 -1.64
C LEU A 180 -9.17 -1.99 -2.43
N ILE A 181 -8.67 -0.81 -2.02
CA ILE A 181 -8.90 0.44 -2.74
C ILE A 181 -8.37 0.35 -4.18
N TRP A 182 -7.14 -0.11 -4.37
CA TRP A 182 -6.53 -0.23 -5.70
C TRP A 182 -7.23 -1.27 -6.58
N MET A 183 -7.73 -2.36 -6.02
CA MET A 183 -8.52 -3.33 -6.76
C MET A 183 -9.85 -2.73 -7.25
N HIS A 184 -10.52 -1.90 -6.43
CA HIS A 184 -11.69 -1.14 -6.91
C HIS A 184 -11.32 -0.11 -7.97
N TYR A 185 -10.16 0.54 -7.86
CA TYR A 185 -9.63 1.44 -8.90
C TYR A 185 -9.41 0.71 -10.23
N ASP A 186 -8.80 -0.47 -10.21
CA ASP A 186 -8.57 -1.31 -11.40
C ASP A 186 -9.89 -1.71 -12.08
N ARG A 187 -10.94 -1.94 -11.28
CA ARG A 187 -12.31 -2.21 -11.74
C ARG A 187 -13.08 -0.97 -12.21
N LYS A 188 -12.46 0.21 -12.15
CA LYS A 188 -13.09 1.50 -12.43
C LYS A 188 -14.22 1.87 -11.47
N ASP A 189 -14.29 1.22 -10.30
CA ASP A 189 -15.24 1.52 -9.24
C ASP A 189 -14.66 2.57 -8.28
N TYR A 190 -14.45 3.77 -8.81
CA TYR A 190 -13.82 4.87 -8.07
C TYR A 190 -14.68 5.39 -6.92
N LYS A 191 -16.01 5.19 -6.96
CA LYS A 191 -16.91 5.57 -5.86
C LYS A 191 -16.65 4.72 -4.63
N THR A 192 -16.52 3.41 -4.79
CA THR A 192 -16.18 2.53 -3.68
C THR A 192 -14.74 2.79 -3.22
N GLY A 193 -13.78 2.93 -4.15
CA GLY A 193 -12.41 3.29 -3.82
C GLY A 193 -12.31 4.58 -2.98
N LEU A 194 -13.09 5.61 -3.34
CA LEU A 194 -13.16 6.87 -2.59
C LEU A 194 -13.72 6.66 -1.17
N SER A 195 -14.83 5.94 -1.04
CA SER A 195 -15.45 5.63 0.26
C SER A 195 -14.49 4.87 1.19
N LEU A 196 -13.73 3.93 0.63
CA LEU A 196 -12.72 3.15 1.34
C LEU A 196 -11.53 4.02 1.77
N ALA A 197 -11.04 4.91 0.89
CA ALA A 197 -9.99 5.87 1.24
C ALA A 197 -10.42 6.80 2.37
N GLU A 198 -11.66 7.30 2.34
CA GLU A 198 -12.25 8.10 3.41
C GLU A 198 -12.41 7.31 4.71
N ARG A 199 -12.73 6.02 4.65
CA ARG A 199 -12.72 5.13 5.82
C ARG A 199 -11.33 5.00 6.43
N GLY A 200 -10.28 4.89 5.60
CA GLY A 200 -8.89 4.92 6.05
C GLY A 200 -8.54 6.25 6.74
N LEU A 201 -8.94 7.37 6.14
CA LEU A 201 -8.73 8.71 6.70
C LEU A 201 -9.49 8.92 8.02
N LYS A 202 -10.64 8.27 8.26
CA LYS A 202 -11.27 8.32 9.59
C LYS A 202 -10.38 7.72 10.70
N LYS A 203 -9.56 6.73 10.37
CA LYS A 203 -8.58 6.13 11.29
C LYS A 203 -7.25 6.90 11.32
N ALA A 204 -6.85 7.50 10.21
CA ALA A 204 -5.60 8.27 10.06
C ALA A 204 -5.84 9.59 9.28
N PRO A 205 -6.40 10.64 9.91
CA PRO A 205 -6.96 11.82 9.23
C PRO A 205 -6.01 12.61 8.34
N ASN A 206 -4.71 12.58 8.65
CA ASN A 206 -3.70 13.36 7.95
C ASN A 206 -2.67 12.48 7.25
N HIS A 207 -2.98 11.21 6.98
CA HIS A 207 -2.02 10.30 6.35
C HIS A 207 -1.80 10.69 4.87
N PRO A 208 -0.60 11.16 4.47
CA PRO A 208 -0.36 11.73 3.15
C PRO A 208 -0.65 10.76 2.01
N VAL A 209 -0.25 9.50 2.15
CA VAL A 209 -0.53 8.47 1.13
C VAL A 209 -2.03 8.24 0.95
N MET A 210 -2.81 8.20 2.03
CA MET A 210 -4.26 7.98 1.95
C MET A 210 -4.98 9.19 1.35
N LEU A 211 -4.47 10.40 1.60
CA LEU A 211 -4.93 11.62 0.94
C LEU A 211 -4.66 11.58 -0.56
N GLN A 212 -3.46 11.16 -1.00
CA GLN A 212 -3.17 10.99 -2.43
C GLN A 212 -4.07 9.92 -3.07
N ILE A 213 -4.30 8.79 -2.40
CA ILE A 213 -5.23 7.76 -2.86
C ILE A 213 -6.64 8.35 -3.05
N LYS A 214 -7.13 9.14 -2.08
CA LYS A 214 -8.40 9.85 -2.22
C LYS A 214 -8.40 10.78 -3.44
N ALA A 215 -7.32 11.53 -3.67
CA ALA A 215 -7.19 12.42 -4.83
C ALA A 215 -7.20 11.65 -6.16
N ASP A 216 -6.59 10.47 -6.23
CA ASP A 216 -6.64 9.62 -7.42
C ASP A 216 -8.07 9.17 -7.73
N MET A 217 -8.86 8.81 -6.71
CA MET A 217 -10.28 8.46 -6.91
C MET A 217 -11.09 9.68 -7.38
N LEU A 218 -10.85 10.85 -6.78
CA LEU A 218 -11.52 12.10 -7.16
C LEU A 218 -11.21 12.51 -8.60
N TYR A 219 -9.96 12.39 -9.01
CA TYR A 219 -9.53 12.64 -10.39
C TYR A 219 -10.27 11.74 -11.38
N ARG A 220 -10.35 10.43 -11.09
CA ARG A 220 -11.07 9.48 -11.97
C ARG A 220 -12.59 9.67 -11.96
N LEU A 221 -13.13 10.39 -10.96
CA LEU A 221 -14.52 10.85 -10.90
C LEU A 221 -14.71 12.24 -11.51
N GLU A 222 -13.69 12.78 -12.20
CA GLU A 222 -13.69 14.10 -12.85
C GLU A 222 -13.90 15.27 -11.86
N ARG A 223 -13.64 15.05 -10.57
CA ARG A 223 -13.69 16.08 -9.52
C ARG A 223 -12.32 16.76 -9.43
N TYR A 224 -11.92 17.40 -10.53
CA TYR A 224 -10.56 17.89 -10.74
C TYR A 224 -10.12 18.93 -9.70
N ASP A 225 -10.97 19.89 -9.35
CA ASP A 225 -10.64 20.93 -8.37
C ASP A 225 -10.28 20.33 -7.00
N GLU A 226 -11.05 19.33 -6.55
CA GLU A 226 -10.82 18.66 -5.27
C GLU A 226 -9.56 17.78 -5.31
N ALA A 227 -9.34 17.07 -6.42
CA ALA A 227 -8.13 16.27 -6.61
C ALA A 227 -6.87 17.15 -6.64
N ALA A 228 -6.91 18.26 -7.38
CA ALA A 228 -5.82 19.22 -7.48
C ALA A 228 -5.50 19.83 -6.11
N ALA A 229 -6.52 20.29 -5.37
CA ALA A 229 -6.32 20.89 -4.05
C ALA A 229 -5.60 19.93 -3.08
N ILE A 230 -5.95 18.63 -3.09
CA ILE A 230 -5.25 17.63 -2.27
C ILE A 230 -3.81 17.46 -2.74
N TYR A 231 -3.56 17.37 -4.05
CA TYR A 231 -2.22 17.16 -4.56
C TYR A 231 -1.30 18.38 -4.40
N GLU A 232 -1.83 19.60 -4.47
CA GLU A 232 -1.08 20.83 -4.16
C GLU A 232 -0.66 20.86 -2.69
N LYS A 233 -1.61 20.58 -1.78
CA LYS A 233 -1.31 20.48 -0.34
C LYS A 233 -0.31 19.36 -0.07
N SER A 234 -0.46 18.21 -0.71
CA SER A 234 0.48 17.08 -0.63
C SER A 234 1.88 17.48 -1.09
N ALA A 235 2.01 18.17 -2.23
CA ALA A 235 3.30 18.64 -2.72
C ALA A 235 3.97 19.61 -1.73
N ALA A 236 3.22 20.55 -1.16
CA ALA A 236 3.73 21.47 -0.15
C ALA A 236 4.17 20.74 1.14
N ASP A 237 3.34 19.83 1.66
CA ASP A 237 3.63 19.03 2.87
C ASP A 237 4.88 18.17 2.70
N TYR A 238 5.02 17.48 1.56
CA TYR A 238 6.21 16.68 1.30
C TYR A 238 7.47 17.54 1.13
N LEU A 239 7.37 18.70 0.48
CA LEU A 239 8.50 19.59 0.33
C LEU A 239 9.03 20.06 1.69
N GLU A 240 8.13 20.37 2.63
CA GLU A 240 8.48 20.75 4.00
C GLU A 240 9.05 19.57 4.82
N ARG A 241 8.35 18.43 4.82
CA ARG A 241 8.70 17.28 5.68
C ARG A 241 9.85 16.43 5.17
N THR A 242 9.96 16.30 3.86
CA THR A 242 10.82 15.30 3.19
C THR A 242 11.65 15.87 2.04
N GLY A 243 11.45 17.14 1.67
CA GLY A 243 12.00 17.70 0.45
C GLY A 243 11.33 17.14 -0.81
N LYS A 244 12.06 17.17 -1.94
CA LYS A 244 11.59 16.67 -3.24
C LYS A 244 11.66 15.14 -3.34
N SER A 245 10.94 14.47 -2.45
CA SER A 245 10.82 13.01 -2.38
C SER A 245 10.10 12.40 -3.60
N ILE A 246 10.08 11.07 -3.67
CA ILE A 246 9.29 10.33 -4.67
C ILE A 246 7.83 10.81 -4.65
N ARG A 247 7.22 10.94 -3.47
CA ARG A 247 5.82 11.33 -3.30
C ARG A 247 5.54 12.81 -3.63
N TYR A 248 6.52 13.69 -3.42
CA TYR A 248 6.48 15.04 -3.97
C TYR A 248 6.36 15.00 -5.50
N TRP A 249 7.24 14.27 -6.18
CA TRP A 249 7.22 14.18 -7.64
C TRP A 249 5.97 13.48 -8.18
N CYS A 250 5.44 12.47 -7.49
CA CYS A 250 4.13 11.90 -7.81
C CYS A 250 3.01 12.95 -7.73
N SER A 251 3.08 13.88 -6.77
CA SER A 251 2.10 14.97 -6.67
C SER A 251 2.20 15.90 -7.88
N ILE A 252 3.42 16.30 -8.27
CA ILE A 252 3.66 17.14 -9.45
C ILE A 252 3.15 16.46 -10.73
N LEU A 253 3.50 15.20 -10.95
CA LEU A 253 3.06 14.42 -12.11
C LEU A 253 1.53 14.29 -12.18
N ASN A 254 0.86 14.06 -11.04
CA ASN A 254 -0.59 14.04 -10.98
C ASN A 254 -1.22 15.40 -11.29
N LEU A 255 -0.67 16.50 -10.75
CA LEU A 255 -1.17 17.84 -11.05
C LEU A 255 -1.07 18.19 -12.54
N ILE A 256 -0.05 17.69 -13.26
CA ILE A 256 0.07 17.88 -14.72
C ILE A 256 -1.17 17.34 -15.45
N ARG A 257 -1.54 16.07 -15.21
CA ARG A 257 -2.71 15.45 -15.86
C ARG A 257 -4.03 16.01 -15.37
N ILE A 258 -4.16 16.29 -14.06
CA ILE A 258 -5.38 16.86 -13.49
C ILE A 258 -5.66 18.24 -14.10
N TYR A 259 -4.66 19.11 -14.15
CA TYR A 259 -4.86 20.45 -14.72
C TYR A 259 -5.10 20.42 -16.22
N HIS A 260 -4.43 19.53 -16.95
CA HIS A 260 -4.72 19.33 -18.36
C HIS A 260 -6.19 18.92 -18.58
N ASP A 261 -6.69 17.97 -17.79
CA ASP A 261 -8.06 17.43 -17.96
C ASP A 261 -9.15 18.36 -17.45
N ALA A 262 -8.80 19.26 -16.52
CA ALA A 262 -9.62 20.39 -16.14
C ALA A 262 -9.65 21.52 -17.18
N GLY A 263 -8.82 21.45 -18.24
CA GLY A 263 -8.67 22.50 -19.25
C GLY A 263 -7.73 23.64 -18.85
N ASP A 264 -7.08 23.58 -17.69
CA ASP A 264 -6.09 24.55 -17.21
C ASP A 264 -4.68 24.20 -17.72
N ASN A 265 -4.49 24.37 -19.03
CA ASN A 265 -3.21 24.10 -19.69
C ASN A 265 -2.06 24.96 -19.15
N ALA A 266 -2.36 26.16 -18.62
CA ALA A 266 -1.36 27.04 -18.05
C ALA A 266 -0.76 26.45 -16.76
N LYS A 267 -1.61 26.01 -15.82
CA LYS A 267 -1.13 25.33 -14.61
C LYS A 267 -0.49 23.99 -14.92
N SER A 268 -1.03 23.21 -15.85
CA SER A 268 -0.40 21.96 -16.28
C SER A 268 1.03 22.19 -16.78
N ALA A 269 1.23 23.20 -17.65
CA ALA A 269 2.56 23.57 -18.15
C ALA A 269 3.49 24.10 -17.03
N GLU A 270 2.96 24.81 -16.04
CA GLU A 270 3.73 25.24 -14.87
C GLU A 270 4.27 24.03 -14.08
N GLN A 271 3.42 23.04 -13.80
CA GLN A 271 3.86 21.83 -13.11
C GLN A 271 4.87 21.04 -13.94
N ARG A 272 4.66 20.93 -15.27
CA ARG A 272 5.59 20.25 -16.18
C ARG A 272 6.98 20.87 -16.16
N LYS A 273 7.10 22.21 -16.08
CA LYS A 273 8.41 22.89 -16.00
C LYS A 273 9.24 22.44 -14.79
N LYS A 274 8.60 22.03 -13.68
CA LYS A 274 9.31 21.53 -12.49
C LYS A 274 10.06 20.22 -12.76
N LEU A 275 9.71 19.47 -13.80
CA LEU A 275 10.41 18.23 -14.17
C LEU A 275 11.81 18.48 -14.78
N ASN A 276 12.15 19.74 -15.08
CA ASN A 276 13.52 20.12 -15.48
C ASN A 276 14.50 20.15 -14.30
N ASP A 277 13.99 19.98 -13.08
CA ASP A 277 14.81 19.93 -11.88
C ASP A 277 15.75 18.69 -11.89
N PRO A 278 17.06 18.86 -11.64
CA PRO A 278 18.00 17.74 -11.57
C PRO A 278 17.61 16.66 -10.54
N ASP A 279 16.87 17.02 -9.48
CA ASP A 279 16.43 16.05 -8.48
C ASP A 279 15.34 15.11 -9.01
N TYR A 280 14.47 15.60 -9.90
CA TYR A 280 13.52 14.72 -10.59
C TYR A 280 14.24 13.68 -11.44
N GLN A 281 15.28 14.09 -12.18
CA GLN A 281 16.02 13.18 -13.06
C GLN A 281 16.66 12.01 -12.30
N LYS A 282 17.15 12.26 -11.07
CA LYS A 282 17.70 11.21 -10.18
C LYS A 282 16.61 10.24 -9.69
N MET A 283 15.38 10.74 -9.53
CA MET A 283 14.24 10.01 -8.96
C MET A 283 13.37 9.32 -10.01
N LYS A 284 13.48 9.68 -11.30
CA LYS A 284 12.60 9.23 -12.39
C LYS A 284 12.36 7.72 -12.43
N LYS A 285 13.40 6.91 -12.20
CA LYS A 285 13.30 5.44 -12.21
C LYS A 285 12.44 4.83 -11.10
N TRP A 286 12.12 5.62 -10.07
CA TRP A 286 11.28 5.23 -8.94
C TRP A 286 9.84 5.73 -9.08
N MET A 287 9.51 6.43 -10.18
CA MET A 287 8.15 6.88 -10.43
C MET A 287 7.26 5.68 -10.79
N PRO A 288 5.99 5.67 -10.36
CA PRO A 288 5.07 4.60 -10.73
C PRO A 288 4.95 4.50 -12.26
N GLY A 289 5.23 3.31 -12.80
CA GLY A 289 5.23 3.08 -14.26
C GLY A 289 3.91 3.49 -14.91
N SER A 290 2.78 3.10 -14.31
CA SER A 290 1.44 3.46 -14.81
C SER A 290 1.18 4.96 -14.91
N LEU A 291 1.77 5.78 -14.02
CA LEU A 291 1.65 7.24 -14.08
C LEU A 291 2.54 7.83 -15.17
N ILE A 292 3.76 7.31 -15.32
CA ILE A 292 4.69 7.75 -16.36
C ILE A 292 4.16 7.37 -17.75
N ASP A 293 3.63 6.17 -17.91
CA ASP A 293 3.06 5.68 -19.16
C ASP A 293 1.84 6.53 -19.56
N ASP A 294 0.90 6.77 -18.64
CA ASP A 294 -0.27 7.66 -18.85
C ASP A 294 0.15 9.05 -19.34
N LEU A 295 1.11 9.69 -18.66
CA LEU A 295 1.59 11.01 -19.05
C LEU A 295 2.33 11.01 -20.39
N THR A 296 3.10 9.96 -20.68
CA THR A 296 3.90 9.84 -21.91
C THR A 296 3.01 9.57 -23.12
N ASP A 297 2.08 8.62 -23.03
CA ASP A 297 1.14 8.25 -24.09
C ASP A 297 0.26 9.45 -24.49
N ARG A 298 -0.03 10.30 -23.52
CA ARG A 298 -0.81 11.53 -23.70
C ARG A 298 0.04 12.76 -24.03
N LYS A 299 1.37 12.61 -24.17
CA LYS A 299 2.35 13.66 -24.50
C LYS A 299 2.37 14.84 -23.52
N LEU A 300 2.10 14.57 -22.25
CA LEU A 300 2.06 15.56 -21.17
C LEU A 300 3.43 15.81 -20.53
N ILE A 301 4.38 14.88 -20.69
CA ILE A 301 5.77 15.02 -20.24
C ILE A 301 6.76 14.80 -21.37
#